data_AF-C9XUT7-F1
#
_entry.id   AF-C9XUT7-F1
#
_cell.length_a   1.000
_cell.length_b   1.000
_cell.length_c   1.000
_cell.angle_alpha   90.00
_cell.angle_beta   90.00
_cell.angle_gamma   90.00
#
_symmetry.space_group_name_H-M   'P 1'
#
loop_
_entity.id
_entity.type
_entity.pdbx_description
1 polymer ?
#
loop_
_entity_poly.entity_id
_entity_poly.type
_entity_poly.pdbx_seq_one_letter_code
_entity_poly.pdbx_strand_id
1 'polypeptide(L)'
;MKVTNTELNVLRVMAEKETDWTWIMLDRTLAIRGIEGFGNVANIVTGLVDNGMVDAVYTENALKPRYRVSPQGHQLLKENNDNQRG
;
A
#
# COMPACT_ATOMS: atom_id res chain seq x y z
N MET A 1 4.55 0.54 16.44
CA MET A 1 3.21 0.57 15.81
C MET A 1 2.94 -0.78 15.17
N LYS A 2 1.68 -1.22 15.09
CA LYS A 2 1.32 -2.52 14.51
C LYS A 2 0.51 -2.29 13.24
N VAL A 3 1.13 -2.52 12.09
CA VAL A 3 0.44 -2.59 10.79
C VAL A 3 -0.50 -3.80 10.84
N THR A 4 -1.77 -3.60 10.47
CA THR A 4 -2.77 -4.67 10.41
C THR A 4 -2.51 -5.62 9.24
N ASN A 5 -3.07 -6.83 9.26
CA ASN A 5 -2.95 -7.75 8.13
C ASN A 5 -3.55 -7.16 6.85
N THR A 6 -4.64 -6.39 6.96
CA THR A 6 -5.27 -5.71 5.83
C THR A 6 -4.32 -4.66 5.24
N GLU A 7 -3.75 -3.78 6.06
CA GLU A 7 -2.75 -2.81 5.61
C GLU A 7 -1.52 -3.48 5.00
N LEU A 8 -1.05 -4.60 5.57
CA LEU A 8 0.08 -5.36 5.04
C LEU A 8 -0.24 -5.98 3.67
N ASN A 9 -1.44 -6.51 3.47
CA ASN A 9 -1.89 -7.05 2.18
C ASN A 9 -1.97 -5.95 1.12
N VAL A 10 -2.48 -4.77 1.48
CA VAL A 10 -2.50 -3.61 0.58
C VAL A 10 -1.09 -3.17 0.24
N LEU A 11 -0.19 -3.09 1.23
CA LEU A 11 1.23 -2.75 1.03
C LEU A 11 1.93 -3.76 0.10
N ARG A 12 1.64 -5.06 0.23
CA ARG A 12 2.15 -6.11 -0.66
C ARG A 12 1.73 -5.88 -2.11
N VAL A 13 0.45 -5.61 -2.36
CA VAL A 13 -0.07 -5.35 -3.70
C VAL A 13 0.60 -4.12 -4.32
N MET A 14 0.77 -3.05 -3.52
CA MET A 14 1.44 -1.85 -4.00
C MET A 14 2.91 -2.10 -4.38
N ALA A 15 3.61 -2.97 -3.65
CA ALA A 15 5.01 -3.31 -3.86
C ALA A 15 5.26 -4.27 -5.05
N GLU A 16 4.22 -4.91 -5.60
CA GLU A 16 4.38 -5.80 -6.76
C GLU A 16 4.82 -5.07 -8.03
N LYS A 17 4.53 -3.77 -8.12
CA LYS A 17 4.87 -2.93 -9.26
C LYS A 17 5.45 -1.63 -8.77
N GLU A 18 6.58 -1.23 -9.35
CA GLU A 18 7.18 0.09 -9.15
C GLU A 18 6.37 1.14 -9.94
N THR A 19 5.15 1.42 -9.47
CA THR A 19 4.24 2.39 -10.08
C THR A 19 3.59 3.26 -9.02
N ASP A 20 3.21 4.46 -9.43
CA ASP A 20 2.52 5.41 -8.58
C ASP A 20 1.02 5.12 -8.61
N TRP A 21 0.53 4.48 -7.54
CA TRP A 21 -0.84 4.01 -7.41
C TRP A 21 -1.81 5.15 -7.13
N THR A 22 -2.97 5.12 -7.77
CA THR A 22 -4.13 5.86 -7.26
C THR A 22 -4.96 4.92 -6.37
N TRP A 23 -5.67 5.48 -5.39
CA TRP A 23 -6.61 4.72 -4.56
C TRP A 23 -7.62 3.91 -5.39
N ILE A 24 -8.09 4.42 -6.54
CA ILE A 24 -9.01 3.72 -7.45
C ILE A 24 -8.34 2.51 -8.12
N MET A 25 -7.09 2.65 -8.58
CA MET A 25 -6.35 1.54 -9.18
C MET A 25 -6.10 0.43 -8.17
N LEU A 26 -5.76 0.82 -6.94
CA LEU A 26 -5.50 -0.11 -5.85
C LEU A 26 -6.79 -0.82 -5.42
N ASP A 27 -7.88 -0.08 -5.24
CA ASP A 27 -9.21 -0.62 -4.92
C ASP A 27 -9.70 -1.65 -5.94
N ARG A 28 -9.59 -1.34 -7.23
CA ARG A 28 -9.92 -2.29 -8.31
C ARG A 28 -9.04 -3.52 -8.26
N THR A 29 -7.75 -3.35 -8.00
CA THR A 29 -6.80 -4.48 -7.94
C THR A 29 -7.11 -5.41 -6.78
N LEU A 30 -7.43 -4.86 -5.60
CA LEU A 30 -7.84 -5.63 -4.43
C LEU A 30 -9.16 -6.37 -4.70
N ALA A 31 -10.15 -5.69 -5.27
CA ALA A 31 -11.45 -6.30 -5.59
C ALA A 31 -11.32 -7.45 -6.59
N ILE A 32 -10.55 -7.27 -7.68
CA ILE A 32 -10.32 -8.32 -8.69
C ILE A 32 -9.64 -9.55 -8.08
N ARG A 33 -8.77 -9.35 -7.08
CA ARG A 33 -8.00 -10.43 -6.44
C ARG A 33 -8.67 -11.00 -5.20
N GLY A 34 -9.83 -10.48 -4.78
CA GLY A 34 -10.51 -10.88 -3.56
C GLY A 34 -9.70 -10.61 -2.28
N ILE A 35 -8.84 -9.59 -2.29
CA ILE A 35 -8.01 -9.22 -1.14
C ILE A 35 -8.81 -8.28 -0.25
N GLU A 36 -8.88 -8.59 1.05
CA GLU A 36 -9.54 -7.73 2.04
C GLU A 36 -8.96 -6.31 2.03
N GLY A 37 -9.83 -5.31 2.20
CA GLY A 37 -9.47 -3.89 2.18
C GLY A 37 -10.04 -3.11 0.99
N PHE A 38 -10.56 -3.78 -0.03
CA PHE A 38 -11.38 -3.12 -1.08
C PHE A 38 -12.59 -2.41 -0.44
N GLY A 39 -13.00 -1.28 -1.01
CA GLY A 39 -14.04 -0.39 -0.47
C GLY A 39 -13.56 0.55 0.63
N ASN A 40 -12.42 0.26 1.29
CA ASN A 40 -11.85 1.07 2.38
C ASN A 40 -10.42 1.57 2.09
N VAL A 41 -9.99 1.49 0.83
CA VAL A 41 -8.60 1.74 0.44
C VAL A 41 -8.12 3.14 0.79
N ALA A 42 -8.97 4.16 0.73
CA ALA A 42 -8.59 5.52 1.10
C ALA A 42 -8.08 5.58 2.55
N ASN A 43 -8.84 5.02 3.50
CA ASN A 43 -8.48 5.04 4.91
C ASN A 43 -7.25 4.17 5.20
N ILE A 44 -7.15 3.02 4.54
CA ILE A 44 -5.98 2.13 4.66
C ILE A 44 -4.71 2.82 4.17
N VAL A 45 -4.76 3.47 3.01
CA VAL A 45 -3.62 4.19 2.45
C VAL A 45 -3.25 5.39 3.31
N THR A 46 -4.23 6.13 3.85
CA THR A 46 -3.97 7.20 4.82
C THR A 46 -3.23 6.66 6.05
N GLY A 47 -3.70 5.55 6.64
CA GLY A 47 -3.00 4.91 7.76
C GLY A 47 -1.58 4.46 7.40
N LEU A 48 -1.37 3.91 6.19
CA LEU A 48 -0.04 3.54 5.71
C LEU A 48 0.88 4.75 5.52
N VAL A 49 0.35 5.89 5.06
CA VAL A 49 1.10 7.15 4.94
C VAL A 49 1.47 7.70 6.31
N ASP A 50 0.52 7.76 7.24
CA ASP A 50 0.74 8.24 8.61
C ASP A 50 1.79 7.37 9.34
N ASN A 51 1.85 6.08 9.00
CA ASN A 51 2.83 5.14 9.54
C ASN A 51 4.17 5.13 8.78
N GLY A 52 4.35 5.96 7.75
CA GLY A 52 5.58 6.06 6.96
C GLY A 52 5.85 4.85 6.05
N MET A 53 4.86 3.99 5.81
CA MET A 53 4.97 2.80 4.94
C MET A 53 4.73 3.13 3.47
N VAL A 54 4.02 4.23 3.20
CA VAL A 54 3.66 4.71 1.86
C VAL A 54 3.93 6.20 1.79
N ASP A 55 4.50 6.65 0.68
CA ASP A 55 4.70 8.05 0.36
C ASP A 55 3.56 8.56 -0.54
N ALA A 56 3.02 9.73 -0.20
CA ALA A 56 2.11 10.46 -1.07
C ALA A 56 2.90 11.30 -2.07
N VAL A 57 2.76 10.99 -3.35
CA VAL A 57 3.38 11.69 -4.48
C VAL A 57 2.38 12.68 -5.06
N TYR A 58 2.69 13.96 -4.93
CA TYR A 58 1.93 15.05 -5.52
C TYR A 58 2.59 15.48 -6.83
N THR A 59 1.91 15.26 -7.95
CA THR A 59 2.35 15.79 -9.24
C THR A 59 1.61 17.09 -9.53
N GLU A 60 2.34 18.14 -9.89
CA GLU A 60 1.75 19.38 -10.39
C GLU A 60 0.79 19.03 -11.54
N ASN A 61 -0.47 19.47 -11.44
CA ASN A 61 -1.61 19.19 -12.34
C ASN A 61 -2.39 17.88 -12.11
N ALA A 62 -2.06 17.03 -11.13
CA ALA A 62 -2.94 15.91 -10.79
C ALA A 62 -4.04 16.31 -9.81
N LEU A 63 -5.29 15.96 -10.14
CA LEU A 63 -6.45 16.16 -9.27
C LEU A 63 -6.44 15.26 -8.02
N LYS A 64 -5.64 14.19 -8.01
CA LYS A 64 -5.54 13.24 -6.90
C LYS A 64 -4.08 12.87 -6.63
N PRO A 65 -3.69 12.73 -5.36
CA PRO A 65 -2.37 12.22 -5.01
C PRO A 65 -2.20 10.80 -5.53
N ARG A 66 -0.96 10.46 -5.82
CA ARG A 66 -0.54 9.08 -6.07
C ARG A 66 0.23 8.57 -4.86
N TYR A 67 0.40 7.27 -4.79
CA TYR A 67 0.98 6.61 -3.63
C TYR A 67 2.01 5.60 -4.09
N ARG A 68 3.16 5.60 -3.43
CA ARG A 68 4.25 4.65 -3.67
C ARG A 68 4.70 4.06 -2.34
N VAL A 69 5.10 2.80 -2.34
CA VAL A 69 5.68 2.19 -1.15
C VAL A 69 6.98 2.91 -0.78
N SER A 70 7.12 3.25 0.50
CA SER A 70 8.33 3.91 1.00
C SER A 70 9.46 2.88 1.18
N PRO A 71 10.73 3.30 1.34
CA PRO A 71 11.82 2.38 1.69
C PRO A 71 11.52 1.55 2.95
N GLN A 72 10.89 2.16 3.95
CA GLN A 72 10.47 1.48 5.19
C GLN A 72 9.39 0.44 4.93
N GLY A 73 8.41 0.74 4.07
CA GLY A 73 7.40 -0.22 3.65
C GLY A 73 8.01 -1.44 2.95
N HIS A 74 8.99 -1.23 2.06
CA HIS A 74 9.72 -2.32 1.43
C HIS A 74 10.55 -3.16 2.43
N GLN A 75 11.16 -2.52 3.43
CA GLN A 75 11.87 -3.23 4.48
C GLN A 75 10.93 -4.12 5.30
N LEU A 76 9.78 -3.59 5.73
CA LEU A 76 8.77 -4.36 6.46
C LEU A 76 8.31 -5.60 5.67
N LEU A 77 8.10 -5.45 4.35
CA LEU A 77 7.71 -6.56 3.49
C LEU A 77 8.80 -7.65 3.39
N LYS A 78 10.08 -7.27 3.38
CA LYS A 78 11.20 -8.22 3.39
C LYS A 78 11.23 -8.99 4.71
N GLU A 79 11.17 -8.30 5.84
CA GLU A 79 11.15 -8.91 7.18
C GLU A 79 9.98 -9.90 7.34
N ASN A 80 8.80 -9.56 6.83
CA ASN A 80 7.64 -10.45 6.87
C ASN A 80 7.80 -11.68 5.96
N ASN A 81 8.40 -11.54 4.79
CA ASN A 81 8.61 -12.67 3.88
C ASN A 81 9.72 -13.62 4.37
N ASP A 82 10.75 -13.09 5.02
CA ASP A 82 11.82 -13.89 5.62
C ASP A 82 11.33 -14.66 6.86
N ASN A 83 10.46 -14.06 7.67
CA ASN A 83 9.82 -14.71 8.81
C ASN A 83 8.82 -15.83 8.43
N GLN A 84 8.40 -15.94 7.16
CA GLN A 84 7.57 -17.04 6.67
C GLN A 84 8.39 -18.20 6.06
N ARG A 85 9.72 -18.07 6.02
CA ARG A 85 10.65 -19.08 5.49
C ARG A 85 11.49 -19.77 6.57
N GLY A 86 11.38 -19.35 7.84
CA GLY A 86 12.08 -19.92 9.00
C GLY A 86 11.27 -20.95 9.75
#